data_AF-A0A7C4WFJ9-F1
#
_entry.id   AF-A0A7C4WFJ9-F1
#
_cell.length_a   1.000
_cell.length_b   1.000
_cell.length_c   1.000
_cell.angle_alpha   90.00
_cell.angle_beta   90.00
_cell.angle_gamma   90.00
#
_symmetry.space_group_name_H-M   'P 1'
#
loop_
_entity.id
_entity.type
_entity.pdbx_description
1 polymer ?
#
loop_
_entity_poly.entity_id
_entity_poly.type
_entity_poly.pdbx_seq_one_letter_code
_entity_poly.pdbx_strand_id
1 'polypeptide(L)'
;MKPEDKLYWSKVFLGIFIGFLSAFLRLHEPTSIIAIMVAIVVYVVYSILSPFVILRAQRSYLKTRKPYITGLATYFLVWLVSWILFYNILL
;
A
#
# COMPACT_ATOMS: atom_id res chain seq x y z
N MET A 1 17.34 -5.15 10.51
CA MET A 1 16.75 -4.66 9.25
C MET A 1 16.89 -3.15 9.20
N LYS A 2 17.28 -2.59 8.06
CA LYS A 2 17.39 -1.13 7.95
C LYS A 2 15.97 -0.51 7.99
N PRO A 3 15.82 0.73 8.46
CA PRO A 3 14.50 1.39 8.52
C PRO A 3 13.84 1.51 7.13
N GLU A 4 14.63 1.55 6.06
CA GLU A 4 14.16 1.49 4.66
C GLU A 4 13.50 0.15 4.32
N ASP A 5 14.08 -0.98 4.74
CA ASP A 5 13.50 -2.31 4.53
C ASP A 5 12.17 -2.42 5.26
N LYS A 6 12.09 -1.90 6.48
CA LYS A 6 10.88 -1.96 7.30
C LYS A 6 9.72 -1.15 6.67
N LEU A 7 10.03 0.01 6.11
CA LEU A 7 9.05 0.83 5.38
C LEU A 7 8.59 0.13 4.10
N TYR A 8 9.53 -0.48 3.36
CA TYR A 8 9.24 -1.22 2.14
C TYR A 8 8.34 -2.43 2.39
N TRP A 9 8.72 -3.30 3.33
CA TRP A 9 7.94 -4.48 3.70
C TRP A 9 6.55 -4.12 4.25
N SER A 10 6.42 -3.01 4.98
CA SER A 10 5.13 -2.54 5.44
C SER A 10 4.22 -2.09 4.30
N LYS A 11 4.74 -1.44 3.25
CA LYS A 11 3.97 -1.13 2.03
C LYS A 11 3.56 -2.39 1.27
N VAL A 12 4.42 -3.39 1.19
CA VAL A 12 4.10 -4.69 0.57
C VAL A 12 2.95 -5.35 1.32
N PHE A 13 3.04 -5.45 2.64
CA PHE A 13 1.99 -6.05 3.47
C PHE A 13 0.66 -5.30 3.34
N LEU A 14 0.72 -3.96 3.28
CA LEU A 14 -0.45 -3.11 3.05
C LEU A 14 -1.10 -3.40 1.69
N GLY A 15 -0.30 -3.53 0.63
CA GLY A 15 -0.79 -3.83 -0.72
C GLY A 15 -1.51 -5.18 -0.78
N ILE A 16 -0.93 -6.22 -0.17
CA ILE A 16 -1.54 -7.55 -0.08
C ILE A 16 -2.87 -7.48 0.68
N PHE A 17 -2.88 -6.82 1.84
CA PHE A 17 -4.06 -6.70 2.68
C PHE A 17 -5.21 -5.96 1.96
N ILE A 18 -4.92 -4.84 1.31
CA ILE A 18 -5.93 -4.08 0.56
C ILE A 18 -6.37 -4.82 -0.70
N GLY A 19 -5.48 -5.58 -1.36
CA GLY A 19 -5.83 -6.39 -2.52
C GLY A 19 -6.78 -7.52 -2.15
N PHE A 20 -6.52 -8.20 -1.03
CA PHE A 20 -7.43 -9.17 -0.42
C PHE A 20 -8.77 -8.52 -0.08
N LEU A 21 -8.76 -7.37 0.61
CA LEU A 21 -9.98 -6.68 1.02
C LEU A 21 -10.82 -6.23 -0.18
N SER A 22 -10.16 -5.82 -1.26
CA SER A 22 -10.78 -5.43 -2.53
C SER A 22 -11.48 -6.60 -3.23
N ALA A 23 -10.87 -7.79 -3.22
CA ALA A 23 -11.49 -9.02 -3.72
C ALA A 23 -12.63 -9.50 -2.80
N PHE A 24 -12.39 -9.55 -1.49
CA PHE A 24 -13.32 -10.08 -0.49
C PHE A 24 -14.62 -9.25 -0.39
N LEU A 25 -14.51 -7.93 -0.40
CA LEU A 25 -15.68 -7.03 -0.39
C LEU A 25 -16.35 -6.90 -1.76
N ARG A 26 -15.81 -7.55 -2.80
CA ARG A 26 -16.25 -7.40 -4.20
C ARG A 26 -16.38 -5.93 -4.61
N LEU A 27 -15.41 -5.10 -4.22
CA LEU A 27 -15.37 -3.65 -4.50
C LEU A 27 -15.31 -3.30 -6.00
N HIS A 28 -15.23 -4.32 -6.88
CA HIS A 28 -15.39 -4.15 -8.33
C HIS A 28 -16.86 -3.94 -8.74
N GLU A 29 -17.85 -4.41 -7.98
CA GLU A 29 -19.26 -4.25 -8.36
C GLU A 29 -19.82 -2.94 -7.77
N PRO A 30 -20.37 -2.01 -8.58
CA PRO A 30 -20.62 -2.07 -10.04
C PRO A 30 -19.46 -1.59 -10.93
N THR A 31 -18.43 -0.90 -10.39
CA THR A 31 -17.26 -0.47 -11.17
C THR A 31 -15.92 -0.65 -10.44
N SER A 32 -14.90 -1.12 -11.16
CA SER A 32 -13.51 -1.27 -10.69
C SER A 32 -12.85 0.03 -10.22
N ILE A 33 -13.45 1.18 -10.56
CA ILE A 33 -12.99 2.52 -10.15
C ILE A 33 -13.00 2.66 -8.63
N ILE A 34 -13.96 2.03 -7.94
CA ILE A 34 -14.08 2.12 -6.49
C ILE A 34 -12.87 1.44 -5.82
N ALA A 35 -12.48 0.26 -6.27
CA ALA A 35 -11.29 -0.44 -5.78
C ALA A 35 -10.01 0.39 -5.98
N ILE A 36 -9.86 1.05 -7.14
CA ILE A 36 -8.73 1.93 -7.44
C ILE A 36 -8.73 3.17 -6.53
N MET A 37 -9.88 3.82 -6.34
CA MET A 37 -10.05 4.95 -5.43
C MET A 37 -9.65 4.57 -4.00
N VAL A 38 -10.13 3.42 -3.49
CA VAL A 38 -9.77 2.91 -2.16
C VAL A 38 -8.26 2.68 -2.06
N ALA A 39 -7.64 2.05 -3.06
CA ALA A 39 -6.20 1.81 -3.06
C ALA A 39 -5.38 3.12 -3.01
N ILE A 40 -5.81 4.15 -3.74
CA ILE A 40 -5.19 5.48 -3.71
C ILE A 40 -5.36 6.14 -2.34
N VAL A 41 -6.59 6.15 -1.80
CA VAL A 41 -6.88 6.76 -0.50
C VAL A 41 -6.07 6.09 0.60
N VAL A 42 -6.03 4.76 0.62
CA VAL A 42 -5.22 4.01 1.61
C VAL A 42 -3.73 4.31 1.45
N TYR A 43 -3.22 4.42 0.22
CA TYR A 43 -1.83 4.80 -0.01
C TYR A 43 -1.52 6.21 0.52
N VAL A 44 -2.40 7.18 0.27
CA VAL A 44 -2.24 8.56 0.73
C VAL A 44 -2.26 8.61 2.27
N VAL A 45 -3.23 7.97 2.90
CA VAL A 45 -3.34 7.87 4.36
C VAL A 45 -2.09 7.21 4.95
N TYR A 46 -1.63 6.10 4.36
CA TYR A 46 -0.40 5.43 4.80
C TYR A 46 0.84 6.28 4.58
N SER A 47 0.94 7.01 3.46
CA SER A 47 2.06 7.90 3.19
C SER A 47 2.11 9.08 4.18
N ILE A 48 0.97 9.50 4.72
CA ILE A 48 0.88 10.54 5.75
C ILE A 48 1.18 9.96 7.14
N LEU A 49 0.74 8.73 7.46
CA LEU A 49 0.98 8.10 8.77
C LEU A 49 2.36 7.46 8.92
N SER A 50 2.93 6.89 7.86
CA SER A 50 4.21 6.17 7.91
C SER A 50 5.39 7.02 8.44
N PRO A 51 5.49 8.34 8.18
CA PRO A 51 6.52 9.18 8.79
C PRO A 51 6.32 9.36 10.31
N PHE A 52 5.08 9.37 10.79
CA PHE A 52 4.77 9.56 12.20
C PHE A 52 4.95 8.29 13.03
N VAL A 53 4.62 7.12 12.45
CA VAL A 53 4.67 5.83 13.16
C VAL A 53 6.04 5.16 13.06
N ILE A 54 6.69 5.20 11.89
CA ILE A 54 7.92 4.45 11.62
C ILE A 54 9.17 5.33 11.77
N LEU A 55 9.08 6.62 11.45
CA LEU A 55 10.23 7.55 11.38
C LEU A 55 10.36 8.48 12.61
N ARG A 56 9.54 8.30 13.66
CA ARG A 56 9.65 9.06 14.93
C ARG A 56 11.07 8.97 15.55
N ALA A 57 11.87 7.97 15.17
CA ALA A 57 13.24 7.76 15.64
C ALA A 57 14.36 8.35 14.73
N GLN A 58 14.11 8.77 13.49
CA GLN A 58 15.17 9.22 12.57
C GLN A 58 14.80 10.47 11.75
N ARG A 59 14.76 11.62 12.42
CA ARG A 59 14.57 12.96 11.84
C ARG A 59 15.58 13.31 10.74
N SER A 60 16.77 12.70 10.75
CA SER A 60 17.86 12.97 9.81
C SER A 60 17.64 12.37 8.41
N TYR A 61 16.93 11.24 8.31
CA TYR A 61 16.76 10.50 7.04
C TYR A 61 15.72 11.14 6.10
N LEU A 62 14.78 11.92 6.65
CA LEU A 62 13.76 12.67 5.88
C LEU A 62 14.35 13.78 4.99
N LYS A 63 15.60 14.18 5.23
CA LYS A 63 16.24 15.29 4.51
C LYS A 63 16.74 14.91 3.11
N THR A 64 16.97 13.61 2.85
CA THR A 64 17.74 13.16 1.67
C THR A 64 16.94 12.32 0.67
N ARG A 65 15.84 11.67 1.09
CA ARG A 65 14.96 10.89 0.20
C ARG A 65 13.51 11.29 0.43
N LYS A 66 12.72 11.38 -0.66
CA LYS A 66 11.28 11.65 -0.63
C LYS A 66 10.52 10.34 -0.33
N PRO A 67 10.16 10.02 0.94
CA PRO A 67 9.58 8.72 1.33
C PRO A 67 8.21 8.44 0.68
N TYR A 68 7.56 9.50 0.19
CA TYR A 68 6.27 9.48 -0.51
C TYR A 68 6.35 8.83 -1.90
N ILE A 69 7.51 8.91 -2.57
CA ILE A 69 7.73 8.36 -3.91
C ILE A 69 8.36 6.96 -3.80
N THR A 70 9.19 6.73 -2.78
CA THR A 70 9.91 5.47 -2.61
C THR A 70 8.94 4.33 -2.25
N GLY A 71 8.67 3.41 -3.17
CA GLY A 71 7.79 2.25 -2.96
C GLY A 71 6.32 2.44 -3.37
N LEU A 72 5.97 3.55 -4.04
CA LEU A 72 4.63 3.76 -4.60
C LEU A 72 4.30 2.69 -5.66
N ALA A 73 5.20 2.51 -6.63
CA ALA A 73 5.03 1.52 -7.69
C ALA A 73 4.93 0.09 -7.13
N THR A 74 5.73 -0.24 -6.12
CA THR A 74 5.67 -1.55 -5.45
C THR A 74 4.32 -1.77 -4.79
N TYR A 75 3.80 -0.79 -4.05
CA TYR A 75 2.49 -0.93 -3.43
C TYR A 75 1.39 -1.19 -4.46
N PHE A 76 1.33 -0.38 -5.53
CA PHE A 76 0.32 -0.56 -6.57
C PHE A 76 0.44 -1.90 -7.30
N LEU A 77 1.67 -2.33 -7.64
CA LEU A 77 1.89 -3.63 -8.27
C LEU A 77 1.47 -4.78 -7.36
N VAL A 78 1.89 -4.76 -6.10
CA VAL A 78 1.57 -5.81 -5.12
C VAL A 78 0.07 -5.85 -4.86
N TRP A 79 -0.58 -4.69 -4.71
CA TRP A 79 -2.02 -4.58 -4.56
C TRP A 79 -2.76 -5.18 -5.77
N LEU A 80 -2.37 -4.79 -6.99
CA LEU A 80 -3.03 -5.23 -8.21
C LEU A 80 -2.86 -6.74 -8.44
N VAL A 81 -1.65 -7.27 -8.26
CA VAL A 81 -1.38 -8.71 -8.35
C VAL A 81 -2.18 -9.48 -7.29
N SER A 82 -2.16 -9.01 -6.03
CA SER A 82 -2.91 -9.65 -4.95
C SER A 82 -4.42 -9.62 -5.22
N TRP A 83 -4.94 -8.49 -5.71
CA TRP A 83 -6.34 -8.34 -6.05
C TRP A 83 -6.78 -9.33 -7.13
N ILE A 84 -6.01 -9.45 -8.22
CA ILE A 84 -6.28 -10.42 -9.29
C ILE A 84 -6.21 -11.85 -8.76
N LEU A 85 -5.21 -12.19 -7.95
CA LEU A 85 -5.06 -13.53 -7.37
C LEU A 85 -6.25 -13.89 -6.48
N PHE A 86 -6.60 -13.03 -5.52
CA PHE A 86 -7.72 -13.29 -4.62
C PHE A 86 -9.06 -13.28 -5.33
N TYR A 87 -9.22 -12.45 -6.37
CA TYR A 87 -10.40 -12.48 -7.21
C TYR A 87 -10.58 -13.85 -7.88
N ASN A 88 -9.51 -14.42 -8.47
CA ASN A 88 -9.58 -15.75 -9.10
C ASN A 88 -9.72 -16.92 -8.11
N ILE A 89 -9.37 -16.73 -6.83
CA ILE A 89 -9.49 -17.77 -5.81
C ILE A 89 -10.89 -17.76 -5.17
N LEU A 90 -11.47 -16.57 -4.98
CA LEU A 90 -12.75 -16.39 -4.27
C LEU A 90 -13.97 -16.45 -5.19
N LEU A 91 -13.77 -16.42 -6.51
CA LEU A 91 -14.80 -16.29 -7.54
C LEU A 91 -14.51 -17.29 -8.67
#